data_AF-A0A9D7U8A4-F1
#
_entry.id   AF-A0A9D7U8A4-F1
#
_cell.length_a   1.000
_cell.length_b   1.000
_cell.length_c   1.000
_cell.angle_alpha   90.00
_cell.angle_beta   90.00
_cell.angle_gamma   90.00
#
_symmetry.space_group_name_H-M   'P 1'
#
loop_
_entity.id
_entity.type
_entity.pdbx_description
1 polymer ?
#
loop_
_entity_poly.entity_id
_entity_poly.type
_entity_poly.pdbx_seq_one_letter_code
_entity_poly.pdbx_strand_id
1 'polypeptide(L)'
;MKSRVHFLLLAVVVITTTMSLFAQDPPEVRSRWGAHLGLNYNFSGVGFGYWIDDPARPNGQFTQMNLVDGSGLGLYGGLNYQLALLDHLHFGARLSYDNRSMVVQDNNSYIKADGSYYSDEYEFHTSFISLEPHVKLYLGKRFHLTGGLGMGIALNQTFDYTIEGGTTVTGLEVGKADSVKHSITWSGFAGIGYDIFLSDNTAKQQWILTPFLETTYMVSQRGVDLEDQAAFDDALSTVTIRAGISLAFGDATLKDEVAAIVAPTTSKFFRVTPPADGIYSKRVERRFPTSSICLHQQGRNGSPESLREP
;
A
#
# COMPACT_ATOMS: atom_id res chain seq x y z
N MET A 1 -15.59 18.61 -15.15
CA MET A 1 -15.45 17.14 -15.12
C MET A 1 -14.49 16.57 -16.17
N LYS A 2 -14.60 16.92 -17.47
CA LYS A 2 -13.76 16.32 -18.54
C LYS A 2 -12.24 16.43 -18.30
N SER A 3 -11.71 17.58 -17.86
CA SER A 3 -10.27 17.76 -17.59
C SER A 3 -9.71 16.84 -16.49
N ARG A 4 -10.50 16.52 -15.45
CA ARG A 4 -10.08 15.64 -14.35
C ARG A 4 -9.96 14.18 -14.80
N VAL A 5 -10.82 13.74 -15.72
CA VAL A 5 -10.79 12.40 -16.31
C VAL A 5 -9.56 12.20 -17.20
N HIS A 6 -9.17 13.22 -17.96
CA HIS A 6 -7.98 13.15 -18.82
C HIS A 6 -6.68 13.09 -18.01
N PHE A 7 -6.63 13.81 -16.88
CA PHE A 7 -5.47 13.76 -15.97
C PHE A 7 -5.32 12.39 -15.31
N LEU A 8 -6.44 11.78 -14.90
CA LEU A 8 -6.46 10.45 -14.29
C LEU A 8 -6.10 9.35 -15.31
N LEU A 9 -6.59 9.46 -16.55
CA LEU A 9 -6.19 8.60 -17.66
C LEU A 9 -4.71 8.75 -18.00
N LEU A 10 -4.17 9.96 -18.02
CA LEU A 10 -2.75 10.21 -18.24
C LEU A 10 -1.90 9.60 -17.11
N ALA A 11 -2.31 9.75 -15.86
CA ALA A 11 -1.63 9.13 -14.72
C ALA A 11 -1.64 7.60 -14.81
N VAL A 12 -2.78 7.00 -15.18
CA VAL A 12 -2.88 5.53 -15.39
C VAL A 12 -2.02 5.07 -16.56
N VAL A 13 -1.96 5.81 -17.67
CA VAL A 13 -1.10 5.50 -18.82
C VAL A 13 0.38 5.61 -18.45
N VAL A 14 0.78 6.65 -17.72
CA VAL A 14 2.17 6.80 -17.24
C VAL A 14 2.55 5.68 -16.26
N ILE A 15 1.65 5.32 -15.34
CA ILE A 15 1.87 4.21 -14.40
C ILE A 15 2.00 2.88 -15.16
N THR A 16 1.11 2.58 -16.12
CA THR A 16 1.12 1.30 -16.85
C THR A 16 2.29 1.17 -17.82
N THR A 17 2.71 2.25 -18.48
CA THR A 17 3.89 2.25 -19.37
C THR A 17 5.20 2.13 -18.62
N THR A 18 5.31 2.67 -17.40
CA THR A 18 6.51 2.53 -16.55
C THR A 18 6.63 1.16 -15.89
N MET A 19 5.54 0.41 -15.74
CA MET A 19 5.57 -0.97 -15.23
C MET A 19 6.28 -1.96 -16.18
N SER A 20 6.34 -1.66 -17.48
CA SER A 20 6.92 -2.55 -18.49
C SER A 20 8.46 -2.49 -18.58
N LEU A 21 9.09 -1.53 -17.88
CA LEU A 21 10.52 -1.21 -18.06
C LEU A 21 11.47 -1.93 -17.11
N PHE A 22 10.97 -2.83 -16.25
CA PHE A 22 11.83 -3.56 -15.31
C PHE A 22 11.59 -5.07 -15.34
N ALA A 23 12.05 -5.71 -16.41
CA ALA A 23 12.06 -7.16 -16.57
C ALA A 23 13.13 -7.87 -15.70
N GLN A 24 13.83 -7.17 -14.80
CA GLN A 24 14.83 -7.77 -13.94
C GLN A 24 14.22 -8.21 -12.60
N ASP A 25 14.55 -9.44 -12.22
CA ASP A 25 14.13 -10.03 -10.95
C ASP A 25 14.69 -9.20 -9.79
N PRO A 26 13.83 -8.61 -8.94
CA PRO A 26 14.32 -7.83 -7.83
C PRO A 26 15.04 -8.74 -6.83
N PRO A 27 16.04 -8.21 -6.12
CA PRO A 27 16.73 -8.95 -5.09
C PRO A 27 15.78 -9.32 -3.95
N GLU A 28 16.01 -10.49 -3.36
CA GLU A 28 15.22 -10.96 -2.23
C GLU A 28 15.69 -10.28 -0.94
N VAL A 29 14.86 -9.39 -0.41
CA VAL A 29 15.13 -8.63 0.81
C VAL A 29 14.22 -9.12 1.93
N ARG A 30 14.79 -9.93 2.84
CA ARG A 30 14.03 -10.63 3.88
C ARG A 30 13.51 -9.70 4.96
N SER A 31 14.32 -8.76 5.44
CA SER A 31 13.91 -7.76 6.41
C SER A 31 14.05 -6.36 5.82
N ARG A 32 13.04 -5.53 6.05
CA ARG A 32 12.98 -4.15 5.58
C ARG A 32 12.58 -3.25 6.72
N TRP A 33 13.23 -2.12 6.85
CA TRP A 33 12.90 -1.10 7.86
C TRP A 33 13.04 0.28 7.24
N GLY A 34 12.26 1.24 7.70
CA GLY A 34 12.32 2.57 7.11
C GLY A 34 11.25 3.49 7.62
N ALA A 35 10.93 4.47 6.78
CA ALA A 35 9.98 5.52 7.10
C ALA A 35 8.98 5.70 5.96
N HIS A 36 7.82 6.23 6.29
CA HIS A 36 6.79 6.56 5.33
C HIS A 36 6.19 7.93 5.62
N LEU A 37 5.71 8.57 4.56
CA LEU A 37 5.06 9.86 4.60
C LEU A 37 3.92 9.86 3.59
N GLY A 38 2.78 10.39 3.98
CA GLY A 38 1.58 10.44 3.17
C GLY A 38 0.62 11.53 3.62
N LEU A 39 -0.43 11.67 2.84
CA LEU A 39 -1.55 12.56 3.10
C LEU A 39 -2.81 11.75 3.24
N ASN A 40 -3.57 12.11 4.26
CA ASN A 40 -4.91 11.62 4.53
C ASN A 40 -5.91 12.55 3.86
N TYR A 41 -6.86 11.98 3.12
CA TYR A 41 -8.11 12.64 2.77
C TYR A 41 -9.22 11.97 3.56
N ASN A 42 -9.70 12.69 4.58
CA ASN A 42 -10.67 12.21 5.55
C ASN A 42 -12.08 12.51 5.06
N PHE A 43 -12.98 11.57 5.28
CA PHE A 43 -14.41 11.70 5.15
C PHE A 43 -15.03 11.32 6.49
N SER A 44 -16.05 12.06 6.89
CA SER A 44 -16.84 11.71 8.07
C SER A 44 -18.30 11.50 7.75
N GLY A 45 -18.89 10.50 8.40
CA GLY A 45 -20.29 10.52 8.76
C GLY A 45 -20.38 10.94 10.22
N VAL A 46 -21.24 11.89 10.55
CA VAL A 46 -21.46 12.30 11.94
C VAL A 46 -22.88 11.93 12.32
N GLY A 47 -23.02 11.23 13.43
CA GLY A 47 -24.30 10.86 14.01
C GLY A 47 -24.75 11.85 15.08
N PHE A 48 -25.86 11.53 15.74
CA PHE A 48 -26.28 12.28 16.92
C PHE A 48 -25.23 12.16 18.03
N GLY A 49 -24.94 13.29 18.69
CA GLY A 49 -24.06 13.33 19.84
C GLY A 49 -24.30 14.56 20.71
N TYR A 50 -23.89 14.46 21.97
CA TYR A 50 -23.89 15.58 22.93
C TYR A 50 -22.69 16.51 22.65
N TRP A 51 -22.69 17.11 21.46
CA TRP A 51 -21.62 17.99 21.00
C TRP A 51 -21.66 19.33 21.75
N ILE A 52 -22.85 19.92 21.90
CA ILE A 52 -23.02 21.30 22.38
C ILE A 52 -24.23 21.40 23.31
N ASP A 53 -24.06 22.17 24.37
CA ASP A 53 -25.10 22.52 25.34
C ASP A 53 -25.63 23.94 25.04
N ASP A 54 -26.34 24.08 23.92
CA ASP A 54 -27.04 25.31 23.52
C ASP A 54 -28.55 25.09 23.67
N PRO A 55 -29.27 25.86 24.52
CA PRO A 55 -30.72 25.75 24.67
C PRO A 55 -31.51 25.95 23.37
N ALA A 56 -30.99 26.71 22.42
CA ALA A 56 -31.61 26.94 21.11
C ALA A 56 -31.33 25.80 20.12
N ARG A 57 -30.26 25.03 20.35
CA ARG A 57 -29.77 23.93 19.49
C ARG A 57 -29.25 22.78 20.37
N PRO A 58 -30.14 22.12 21.14
CA PRO A 58 -29.72 21.18 22.16
C PRO A 58 -29.18 19.89 21.53
N ASN A 59 -27.86 19.68 21.66
CA ASN A 59 -27.09 18.56 21.10
C ASN A 59 -27.01 18.62 19.57
N GLY A 60 -25.86 18.32 18.94
CA GLY A 60 -25.81 18.29 17.48
C GLY A 60 -26.55 17.04 16.97
N GLN A 61 -27.61 17.24 16.20
CA GLN A 61 -28.52 16.16 15.78
C GLN A 61 -28.37 15.81 14.30
N PHE A 62 -27.16 15.46 13.85
CA PHE A 62 -26.95 15.08 12.45
C PHE A 62 -27.98 14.03 12.00
N THR A 63 -28.72 14.36 10.92
CA THR A 63 -29.83 13.54 10.43
C THR A 63 -29.38 12.17 9.93
N GLN A 64 -30.28 11.19 10.03
CA GLN A 64 -30.14 9.74 9.76
C GLN A 64 -29.61 9.28 8.38
N MET A 65 -29.15 10.11 7.44
CA MET A 65 -28.92 9.60 6.08
C MET A 65 -27.87 10.30 5.20
N ASN A 66 -26.83 10.89 5.79
CA ASN A 66 -25.68 11.36 5.01
C ASN A 66 -24.48 10.42 5.18
N LEU A 67 -23.99 9.90 4.05
CA LEU A 67 -22.80 9.04 4.01
C LEU A 67 -21.49 9.83 4.17
N VAL A 68 -21.52 11.14 3.89
CA VAL A 68 -20.39 12.06 3.99
C VAL A 68 -20.92 13.43 4.41
N ASP A 69 -20.79 13.79 5.68
CA ASP A 69 -21.15 15.10 6.25
C ASP A 69 -19.97 16.08 6.25
N GLY A 70 -18.74 15.56 6.13
CA GLY A 70 -17.53 16.38 6.17
C GLY A 70 -16.34 15.77 5.46
N SER A 71 -15.35 16.62 5.23
CA SER A 71 -14.05 16.18 4.70
C SER A 71 -12.89 16.98 5.26
N GLY A 72 -11.69 16.42 5.14
CA GLY A 72 -10.48 17.09 5.62
C GLY A 72 -9.20 16.51 5.06
N LEU A 73 -8.10 17.21 5.32
CA LEU A 73 -6.76 16.77 4.98
C LEU A 73 -5.93 16.62 6.25
N GLY A 74 -5.06 15.62 6.26
CA GLY A 74 -4.16 15.40 7.38
C GLY A 74 -2.83 14.80 6.95
N LEU A 75 -1.82 14.97 7.79
CA LEU A 75 -0.52 14.33 7.61
C LEU A 75 -0.54 12.92 8.20
N TYR A 76 0.03 11.97 7.48
CA TYR A 76 0.27 10.61 7.97
C TYR A 76 1.74 10.25 7.74
N GLY A 77 2.41 9.75 8.77
CA GLY A 77 3.81 9.35 8.59
C GLY A 77 4.44 8.78 9.84
N GLY A 78 5.54 8.06 9.64
CA GLY A 78 6.25 7.43 10.74
C GLY A 78 7.20 6.34 10.27
N LEU A 79 7.41 5.35 11.13
CA LEU A 79 8.37 4.27 10.91
C LEU A 79 7.67 2.99 10.52
N ASN A 80 8.36 2.14 9.75
CA ASN A 80 7.86 0.84 9.36
C ASN A 80 8.93 -0.25 9.45
N TYR A 81 8.47 -1.47 9.67
CA TYR A 81 9.24 -2.69 9.62
C TYR A 81 8.45 -3.77 8.88
N GLN A 82 9.14 -4.59 8.09
CA GLN A 82 8.56 -5.67 7.29
C GLN A 82 9.52 -6.87 7.26
N LEU A 83 8.95 -8.07 7.32
CA LEU A 83 9.62 -9.36 7.25
C LEU A 83 8.95 -10.20 6.15
N ALA A 84 9.75 -10.73 5.23
CA ALA A 84 9.33 -11.74 4.28
C ALA A 84 9.09 -13.07 5.02
N LEU A 85 7.85 -13.55 5.00
CA LEU A 85 7.50 -14.88 5.49
C LEU A 85 7.62 -15.91 4.37
N LEU A 86 7.19 -15.51 3.17
CA LEU A 86 7.28 -16.25 1.91
C LEU A 86 7.60 -15.26 0.79
N ASP A 87 8.00 -15.75 -0.38
CA ASP A 87 8.34 -14.91 -1.56
C ASP A 87 7.24 -13.92 -1.97
N HIS A 88 5.97 -14.23 -1.66
CA HIS A 88 4.81 -13.43 -2.00
C HIS A 88 4.08 -12.87 -0.77
N LEU A 89 4.50 -13.22 0.45
CA LEU A 89 3.80 -12.89 1.69
C LEU A 89 4.76 -12.27 2.69
N HIS A 90 4.50 -11.02 3.05
CA HIS A 90 5.29 -10.32 4.05
C HIS A 90 4.39 -9.87 5.20
N PHE A 91 4.92 -9.92 6.41
CA PHE A 91 4.30 -9.38 7.60
C PHE A 91 5.07 -8.14 8.05
N GLY A 92 4.39 -7.14 8.59
CA GLY A 92 5.03 -5.92 9.04
C GLY A 92 4.22 -5.17 10.07
N ALA A 93 4.81 -4.08 10.57
CA ALA A 93 4.15 -3.15 11.48
C ALA A 93 4.59 -1.72 11.14
N ARG A 94 3.70 -0.75 11.39
CA ARG A 94 3.99 0.67 11.30
C ARG A 94 3.71 1.35 12.63
N LEU A 95 4.53 2.33 12.99
CA LEU A 95 4.27 3.26 14.08
C LEU A 95 4.19 4.65 13.48
N SER A 96 3.00 5.26 13.52
CA SER A 96 2.72 6.45 12.71
C SER A 96 1.99 7.53 13.49
N TYR A 97 2.36 8.78 13.26
CA TYR A 97 1.49 9.91 13.53
C TYR A 97 0.40 9.95 12.45
N ASP A 98 -0.86 10.02 12.88
CA ASP A 98 -2.04 10.01 12.02
C ASP A 98 -2.93 11.22 12.38
N ASN A 99 -2.89 12.27 11.57
CA ASN A 99 -3.79 13.43 11.71
C ASN A 99 -5.04 13.22 10.86
N ARG A 100 -6.20 13.38 11.49
CA ARG A 100 -7.51 13.23 10.86
C ARG A 100 -8.41 14.44 11.09
N SER A 101 -7.84 15.65 10.97
CA SER A 101 -8.64 16.86 11.01
C SER A 101 -9.65 16.92 9.85
N MET A 102 -10.83 17.48 10.10
CA MET A 102 -11.93 17.57 9.15
C MET A 102 -12.93 18.65 9.52
N VAL A 103 -13.64 19.17 8.52
CA VAL A 103 -14.75 20.10 8.70
C VAL A 103 -16.04 19.41 8.29
N VAL A 104 -17.05 19.54 9.13
CA VAL A 104 -18.39 18.97 9.00
C VAL A 104 -19.40 20.09 9.04
N GLN A 105 -20.43 20.04 8.20
CA GLN A 105 -21.53 21.00 8.22
C GLN A 105 -22.83 20.33 8.60
N ASP A 106 -23.48 20.85 9.64
CA ASP A 106 -24.84 20.48 10.01
C ASP A 106 -25.83 21.41 9.31
N ASN A 107 -26.38 20.93 8.21
CA ASN A 107 -27.30 21.71 7.35
C ASN A 107 -28.75 21.27 7.46
N ASN A 108 -29.07 20.29 8.32
CA ASN A 108 -30.35 19.59 8.28
C ASN A 108 -30.99 19.34 9.66
N SER A 109 -30.30 19.63 10.76
CA SER A 109 -30.80 19.26 12.10
C SER A 109 -31.86 20.22 12.64
N TYR A 110 -31.75 21.52 12.32
CA TYR A 110 -32.59 22.55 12.93
C TYR A 110 -33.26 23.44 11.89
N ILE A 111 -34.58 23.56 11.95
CA ILE A 111 -35.39 24.39 11.04
C ILE A 111 -35.54 25.81 11.62
N LYS A 112 -35.26 26.81 10.80
CA LYS A 112 -35.49 28.23 11.04
C LYS A 112 -36.97 28.58 10.92
N ALA A 113 -37.36 29.72 11.48
CA ALA A 113 -38.74 30.23 11.39
C ALA A 113 -39.25 30.44 9.95
N ASP A 114 -38.36 30.57 8.97
CA ASP A 114 -38.68 30.72 7.54
C ASP A 114 -38.80 29.39 6.77
N GLY A 115 -38.63 28.25 7.46
CA GLY A 115 -38.69 26.91 6.87
C GLY A 115 -37.39 26.42 6.22
N SER A 116 -36.32 27.22 6.22
CA SER A 116 -34.97 26.76 5.86
C SER A 116 -34.24 26.14 7.06
N TYR A 117 -33.12 25.47 6.84
CA TYR A 117 -32.32 24.88 7.94
C TYR A 117 -31.18 25.80 8.36
N TYR A 118 -30.72 25.67 9.61
CA TYR A 118 -29.44 26.21 10.05
C TYR A 118 -28.28 25.48 9.39
N SER A 119 -27.18 26.19 9.18
CA SER A 119 -25.92 25.69 8.59
C SER A 119 -24.78 25.92 9.56
N ASP A 120 -24.68 25.05 10.56
CA ASP A 120 -23.63 25.15 11.57
C ASP A 120 -22.38 24.36 11.17
N GLU A 121 -21.21 24.82 11.60
CA GLU A 121 -19.94 24.20 11.25
C GLU A 121 -19.27 23.58 12.48
N TYR A 122 -18.74 22.37 12.29
CA TYR A 122 -17.96 21.62 13.27
C TYR A 122 -16.59 21.30 12.65
N GLU A 123 -15.54 21.93 13.14
CA GLU A 123 -14.16 21.65 12.73
C GLU A 123 -13.49 20.74 13.74
N PHE A 124 -13.35 19.46 13.40
CA PHE A 124 -12.73 18.46 14.26
C PHE A 124 -11.21 18.44 14.06
N HIS A 125 -10.49 18.48 15.18
CA HIS A 125 -9.03 18.40 15.28
C HIS A 125 -8.63 17.12 15.99
N THR A 126 -8.51 16.03 15.23
CA THR A 126 -8.15 14.72 15.78
C THR A 126 -6.77 14.26 15.32
N SER A 127 -5.96 13.77 16.25
CA SER A 127 -4.64 13.22 15.94
C SER A 127 -4.28 12.06 16.85
N PHE A 128 -3.55 11.10 16.30
CA PHE A 128 -3.26 9.82 16.94
C PHE A 128 -1.81 9.42 16.75
N ILE A 129 -1.28 8.65 17.71
CA ILE A 129 -0.16 7.74 17.47
C ILE A 129 -0.75 6.36 17.21
N SER A 130 -0.49 5.82 16.03
CA SER A 130 -1.05 4.56 15.55
C SER A 130 0.01 3.46 15.46
N LEU A 131 -0.35 2.27 15.91
CA LEU A 131 0.39 1.03 15.68
C LEU A 131 -0.41 0.16 14.71
N GLU A 132 0.16 -0.14 13.55
CA GLU A 132 -0.53 -0.79 12.44
C GLU A 132 0.19 -2.08 11.99
N PRO A 133 -0.09 -3.24 12.62
CA PRO A 133 0.31 -4.53 12.07
C PRO A 133 -0.40 -4.80 10.74
N HIS A 134 0.34 -5.32 9.77
CA HIS A 134 -0.17 -5.55 8.42
C HIS A 134 0.51 -6.70 7.70
N VAL A 135 -0.15 -7.12 6.63
CA VAL A 135 0.34 -8.12 5.69
C VAL A 135 0.41 -7.50 4.31
N LYS A 136 1.46 -7.83 3.56
CA LYS A 136 1.58 -7.54 2.13
C LYS A 136 1.55 -8.83 1.34
N LEU A 137 0.65 -8.88 0.35
CA LEU A 137 0.54 -9.97 -0.61
C LEU A 137 1.00 -9.46 -1.98
N TYR A 138 2.12 -9.96 -2.47
CA TYR A 138 2.68 -9.58 -3.76
C TYR A 138 1.95 -10.29 -4.90
N LEU A 139 1.42 -9.51 -5.85
CA LEU A 139 0.91 -10.02 -7.12
C LEU A 139 2.00 -9.80 -8.18
N GLY A 140 2.91 -10.76 -8.27
CA GLY A 140 4.15 -10.62 -9.03
C GLY A 140 5.31 -10.21 -8.13
N LYS A 141 6.23 -9.38 -8.66
CA LYS A 141 7.53 -9.09 -8.01
C LYS A 141 7.60 -7.74 -7.28
N ARG A 142 6.65 -6.84 -7.53
CA ARG A 142 6.72 -5.44 -7.10
C ARG A 142 5.38 -4.88 -6.63
N PHE A 143 4.33 -5.19 -7.38
CA PHE A 143 2.97 -4.81 -6.98
C PHE A 143 2.51 -5.68 -5.82
N HIS A 144 1.93 -5.05 -4.80
CA HIS A 144 1.39 -5.76 -3.65
C HIS A 144 0.07 -5.15 -3.17
N LEU A 145 -0.80 -6.02 -2.66
CA LEU A 145 -1.93 -5.65 -1.84
C LEU A 145 -1.45 -5.56 -0.39
N THR A 146 -1.94 -4.58 0.37
CA THR A 146 -1.65 -4.42 1.79
C THR A 146 -2.95 -4.44 2.56
N GLY A 147 -3.00 -5.15 3.68
CA GLY A 147 -4.15 -5.12 4.58
C GLY A 147 -3.70 -5.29 6.02
N GLY A 148 -4.40 -4.64 6.94
CA GLY A 148 -4.01 -4.64 8.33
C GLY A 148 -5.07 -4.09 9.27
N LEU A 149 -4.72 -4.13 10.54
CA LEU A 149 -5.46 -3.53 11.63
C LEU A 149 -4.60 -2.44 12.26
N GLY A 150 -5.21 -1.41 12.81
CA GLY A 150 -4.56 -0.33 13.52
C GLY A 150 -5.12 -0.14 14.91
N MET A 151 -4.27 0.31 15.82
CA MET A 151 -4.62 0.79 17.14
C MET A 151 -4.09 2.21 17.28
N GLY A 152 -4.95 3.20 17.49
CA GLY A 152 -4.60 4.61 17.63
C GLY A 152 -4.76 5.10 19.06
N ILE A 153 -3.71 5.66 19.65
CA ILE A 153 -3.78 6.39 20.92
C ILE A 153 -4.00 7.87 20.60
N ALA A 154 -5.09 8.44 21.10
CA ALA A 154 -5.43 9.84 20.88
C ALA A 154 -4.41 10.78 21.53
N LEU A 155 -3.86 11.70 20.74
CA LEU A 155 -3.02 12.81 21.20
C LEU A 155 -3.83 14.07 21.44
N ASN A 156 -4.72 14.38 20.49
CA ASN A 156 -5.66 15.49 20.56
C ASN A 156 -6.99 15.07 19.96
N GLN A 157 -8.08 15.47 20.61
CA GLN A 157 -9.46 15.24 20.18
C GLN A 157 -10.30 16.45 20.63
N THR A 158 -10.19 17.53 19.87
CA THR A 158 -10.98 18.74 20.08
C THR A 158 -11.77 19.06 18.83
N PHE A 159 -12.76 19.94 18.95
CA PHE A 159 -13.43 20.54 17.82
C PHE A 159 -13.73 22.02 18.09
N ASP A 160 -13.85 22.78 17.02
CA ASP A 160 -14.32 24.16 17.03
C ASP A 160 -15.74 24.17 16.47
N TYR A 161 -16.63 24.97 17.06
CA TYR A 161 -18.02 25.11 16.62
C TYR A 161 -18.32 26.53 16.20
N THR A 162 -18.90 26.68 15.01
CA THR A 162 -19.36 27.96 14.49
C THR A 162 -20.85 27.91 14.24
N ILE A 163 -21.57 28.68 15.05
CA ILE A 163 -22.98 29.03 14.83
C ILE A 163 -23.09 29.79 13.51
N GLU A 164 -24.08 29.44 12.66
CA GLU A 164 -24.35 30.20 11.44
C GLU A 164 -24.50 31.71 11.71
N GLY A 165 -23.62 32.52 11.12
CA GLY A 165 -23.60 33.98 11.29
C GLY A 165 -23.14 34.47 12.67
N GLY A 166 -22.65 33.57 13.53
CA GLY A 166 -22.22 33.84 14.88
C GLY A 166 -20.70 33.78 15.08
N THR A 167 -20.29 33.69 16.35
CA THR A 167 -18.88 33.55 16.74
C THR A 167 -18.49 32.08 16.90
N THR A 168 -17.26 31.75 16.53
CA THR A 168 -16.68 30.42 16.76
C THR A 168 -16.32 30.22 18.23
N VAL A 169 -16.77 29.11 18.81
CA VAL A 169 -16.31 28.59 20.10
C VAL A 169 -15.25 27.54 19.84
N THR A 170 -14.04 27.74 20.34
CA THR A 170 -12.89 26.90 20.02
C THR A 170 -12.48 25.96 21.15
N GLY A 171 -11.80 24.87 20.79
CA GLY A 171 -11.17 23.95 21.73
C GLY A 171 -12.16 23.14 22.57
N LEU A 172 -13.36 22.91 22.06
CA LEU A 172 -14.35 22.05 22.71
C LEU A 172 -13.86 20.60 22.65
N GLU A 173 -14.01 19.85 23.75
CA GLU A 173 -13.63 18.44 23.75
C GLU A 173 -14.63 17.60 22.97
N VAL A 174 -14.14 16.72 22.10
CA VAL A 174 -14.97 15.73 21.39
C VAL A 174 -15.57 14.77 22.43
N GLY A 175 -16.85 14.97 22.78
CA GLY A 175 -17.60 14.14 23.74
C GLY A 175 -17.44 14.60 25.20
N LYS A 176 -18.38 15.44 25.68
CA LYS A 176 -18.50 15.83 27.11
C LYS A 176 -19.21 14.79 27.98
N ALA A 177 -19.94 13.86 27.37
CA ALA A 177 -20.50 12.66 28.01
C ALA A 177 -19.75 11.43 27.46
N ASP A 178 -19.68 10.32 28.22
CA ASP A 178 -18.99 9.02 27.98
C ASP A 178 -19.27 8.31 26.63
N SER A 179 -19.31 9.04 25.52
CA SER A 179 -19.96 8.64 24.27
C SER A 179 -19.17 9.05 23.02
N VAL A 180 -17.92 9.52 23.10
CA VAL A 180 -17.06 9.65 21.89
C VAL A 180 -15.58 9.65 22.26
N LYS A 181 -15.25 10.20 23.43
CA LYS A 181 -13.87 10.37 23.90
C LYS A 181 -13.25 9.02 24.28
N HIS A 182 -12.55 8.41 23.34
CA HIS A 182 -11.73 7.24 23.60
C HIS A 182 -10.24 7.58 23.45
N SER A 183 -9.48 7.31 24.50
CA SER A 183 -8.02 7.40 24.47
C SER A 183 -7.41 6.39 23.49
N ILE A 184 -8.14 5.32 23.18
CA ILE A 184 -7.73 4.24 22.27
C ILE A 184 -8.83 4.03 21.23
N THR A 185 -8.43 3.99 19.97
CA THR A 185 -9.28 3.75 18.81
C THR A 185 -8.73 2.58 18.01
N TRP A 186 -9.58 1.92 17.23
CA TRP A 186 -9.17 0.81 16.37
C TRP A 186 -9.43 1.17 14.91
N SER A 187 -8.70 0.55 14.00
CA SER A 187 -8.95 0.74 12.57
C SER A 187 -8.70 -0.52 11.77
N GLY A 188 -9.39 -0.64 10.66
CA GLY A 188 -9.03 -1.56 9.57
C GLY A 188 -8.50 -0.76 8.40
N PHE A 189 -7.55 -1.31 7.65
CA PHE A 189 -7.13 -0.69 6.40
C PHE A 189 -6.77 -1.71 5.33
N ALA A 190 -6.95 -1.31 4.08
CA ALA A 190 -6.57 -2.07 2.91
C ALA A 190 -6.12 -1.13 1.78
N GLY A 191 -5.15 -1.56 0.99
CA GLY A 191 -4.57 -0.73 -0.05
C GLY A 191 -3.67 -1.48 -1.01
N ILE A 192 -3.03 -0.72 -1.88
CA ILE A 192 -2.13 -1.19 -2.92
C ILE A 192 -0.81 -0.42 -2.84
N GLY A 193 0.28 -1.06 -3.25
CA GLY A 193 1.58 -0.43 -3.36
C GLY A 193 2.45 -1.08 -4.44
N TYR A 194 3.52 -0.39 -4.80
CA TYR A 194 4.44 -0.85 -5.82
C TYR A 194 5.89 -0.57 -5.42
N ASP A 195 6.70 -1.63 -5.29
CA ASP A 195 8.10 -1.50 -4.88
C ASP A 195 9.01 -1.10 -6.05
N ILE A 196 9.75 0.00 -5.88
CA ILE A 196 10.79 0.48 -6.79
C ILE A 196 12.14 0.31 -6.09
N PHE A 197 12.95 -0.63 -6.56
CA PHE A 197 14.32 -0.82 -6.08
C PHE A 197 15.21 0.26 -6.70
N LEU A 198 15.82 1.09 -5.85
CA LEU A 198 16.71 2.18 -6.22
C LEU A 198 18.19 1.75 -6.26
N SER A 199 18.51 0.63 -5.62
CA SER A 199 19.85 0.05 -5.61
C SER A 199 20.03 -0.97 -6.74
N ASP A 200 21.28 -1.21 -7.13
CA ASP A 200 21.62 -2.28 -8.07
C ASP A 200 21.26 -3.66 -7.49
N ASN A 201 20.82 -4.59 -8.34
CA ASN A 201 20.41 -5.94 -7.93
C ASN A 201 21.55 -6.77 -7.30
N THR A 202 22.80 -6.39 -7.54
CA THR A 202 24.00 -7.04 -6.97
C THR A 202 24.46 -6.41 -5.66
N ALA A 203 23.86 -5.29 -5.24
CA ALA A 203 24.22 -4.64 -3.99
C ALA A 203 23.65 -5.42 -2.80
N LYS A 204 24.46 -5.61 -1.75
CA LYS A 204 23.98 -6.21 -0.50
C LYS A 204 22.91 -5.33 0.15
N GLN A 205 23.13 -4.02 0.17
CA GLN A 205 22.18 -3.07 0.75
C GLN A 205 21.21 -2.60 -0.32
N GLN A 206 19.92 -2.72 -0.03
CA GLN A 206 18.84 -2.37 -0.95
C GLN A 206 18.02 -1.20 -0.41
N TRP A 207 17.74 -0.26 -1.31
CA TRP A 207 16.89 0.90 -1.07
C TRP A 207 15.61 0.72 -1.88
N ILE A 208 14.46 0.75 -1.22
CA ILE A 208 13.17 0.43 -1.82
C ILE A 208 12.23 1.61 -1.59
N LEU A 209 11.78 2.24 -2.67
CA LEU A 209 10.76 3.28 -2.67
C LEU A 209 9.42 2.65 -3.04
N THR A 210 8.43 2.78 -2.17
CA THR A 210 7.09 2.21 -2.35
C THR A 210 6.06 3.34 -2.30
N PRO A 211 5.59 3.88 -3.45
CA PRO A 211 4.32 4.59 -3.49
C PRO A 211 3.18 3.67 -3.05
N PHE A 212 2.24 4.21 -2.27
CA PHE A 212 1.07 3.47 -1.78
C PHE A 212 -0.21 4.30 -1.82
N LEU A 213 -1.34 3.60 -1.94
CA LEU A 213 -2.69 4.13 -1.82
C LEU A 213 -3.50 3.15 -0.96
N GLU A 214 -4.09 3.62 0.13
CA GLU A 214 -4.86 2.79 1.05
C GLU A 214 -6.13 3.49 1.50
N THR A 215 -7.13 2.72 1.90
CA THR A 215 -8.33 3.20 2.59
C THR A 215 -8.30 2.63 4.00
N THR A 216 -8.56 3.49 4.99
CA THR A 216 -8.68 3.11 6.39
C THR A 216 -10.06 3.49 6.90
N TYR A 217 -10.59 2.65 7.76
CA TYR A 217 -11.83 2.89 8.48
C TYR A 217 -11.54 2.80 9.98
N MET A 218 -11.80 3.88 10.71
CA MET A 218 -11.70 3.88 12.17
C MET A 218 -13.01 3.43 12.79
N VAL A 219 -12.89 2.56 13.79
CA VAL A 219 -14.00 2.04 14.60
C VAL A 219 -13.74 2.41 16.06
N SER A 220 -14.81 2.45 16.86
CA SER A 220 -14.78 2.83 18.27
C SER A 220 -14.68 4.35 18.49
N GLN A 221 -15.47 5.11 17.74
CA GLN A 221 -15.78 6.51 18.02
C GLN A 221 -17.27 6.61 18.47
N ARG A 222 -17.66 5.65 19.32
CA ARG A 222 -19.05 5.27 19.60
C ARG A 222 -19.78 6.22 20.54
N GLY A 223 -20.92 6.71 20.02
CA GLY A 223 -21.98 7.53 20.60
C GLY A 223 -22.90 6.86 21.60
N VAL A 224 -23.90 7.61 22.08
CA VAL A 224 -25.09 7.04 22.70
C VAL A 224 -25.98 6.44 21.61
N ASP A 225 -26.29 5.15 21.71
CA ASP A 225 -27.21 4.44 20.81
C ASP A 225 -28.64 5.00 20.95
N LEU A 226 -29.23 5.51 19.86
CA LEU A 226 -30.67 5.82 19.77
C LEU A 226 -31.35 4.82 18.82
N GLU A 227 -32.61 4.49 19.11
CA GLU A 227 -33.37 3.35 18.54
C GLU A 227 -33.56 3.40 17.01
N ASP A 228 -33.39 4.57 16.36
CA ASP A 228 -33.56 4.76 14.92
C ASP A 228 -32.29 5.26 14.17
N GLN A 229 -31.09 5.34 14.77
CA GLN A 229 -29.91 5.90 14.07
C GLN A 229 -29.40 5.03 12.91
N ALA A 230 -29.02 5.64 11.78
CA ALA A 230 -28.33 4.95 10.68
C ALA A 230 -27.30 5.84 9.95
N ALA A 231 -26.01 5.76 10.34
CA ALA A 231 -24.90 6.19 9.48
C ALA A 231 -23.59 5.49 9.92
N PHE A 232 -23.51 4.14 9.84
CA PHE A 232 -22.38 3.38 10.41
C PHE A 232 -22.13 3.64 11.92
N ASP A 233 -23.24 3.70 12.69
CA ASP A 233 -23.43 3.44 14.14
C ASP A 233 -22.48 4.07 15.19
N ASP A 234 -21.70 5.07 14.80
CA ASP A 234 -20.80 5.81 15.69
C ASP A 234 -21.17 7.31 15.66
N ALA A 235 -20.99 8.04 16.77
CA ALA A 235 -21.23 9.48 16.82
C ALA A 235 -20.34 10.22 15.82
N LEU A 236 -19.13 9.70 15.59
CA LEU A 236 -18.22 10.17 14.54
C LEU A 236 -17.67 8.93 13.83
N SER A 237 -17.84 8.82 12.52
CA SER A 237 -17.30 7.71 11.74
C SER A 237 -16.31 8.26 10.73
N THR A 238 -15.04 7.84 10.79
CA THR A 238 -13.99 8.38 9.92
C THR A 238 -13.49 7.35 8.92
N VAL A 239 -13.75 7.61 7.63
CA VAL A 239 -13.15 6.88 6.50
C VAL A 239 -12.08 7.77 5.90
N THR A 240 -10.86 7.26 5.70
CA THR A 240 -9.77 8.04 5.13
C THR A 240 -9.17 7.31 3.95
N ILE A 241 -8.94 8.04 2.86
CA ILE A 241 -8.07 7.60 1.77
C ILE A 241 -6.68 8.17 2.04
N ARG A 242 -5.66 7.31 2.18
CA ARG A 242 -4.26 7.71 2.38
C ARG A 242 -3.46 7.46 1.11
N ALA A 243 -2.69 8.44 0.68
CA ALA A 243 -1.74 8.29 -0.41
C ALA A 243 -0.36 8.79 0.03
N GLY A 244 0.69 8.06 -0.31
CA GLY A 244 2.02 8.41 0.16
C GLY A 244 3.15 7.62 -0.46
N ILE A 245 4.34 7.80 0.12
CA ILE A 245 5.56 7.08 -0.22
C ILE A 245 6.19 6.49 1.02
N SER A 246 6.78 5.32 0.88
CA SER A 246 7.60 4.67 1.89
C SER A 246 9.01 4.48 1.34
N LEU A 247 10.02 4.83 2.13
CA LEU A 247 11.41 4.48 1.84
C LEU A 247 11.86 3.43 2.85
N ALA A 248 12.28 2.28 2.35
CA ALA A 248 12.73 1.15 3.16
C ALA A 248 14.14 0.73 2.77
N PHE A 249 14.87 0.24 3.77
CA PHE A 249 16.22 -0.29 3.67
C PHE A 249 16.20 -1.75 4.11
N GLY A 250 16.99 -2.58 3.45
CA GLY A 250 17.17 -3.96 3.87
C GLY A 250 18.38 -4.60 3.23
N ASP A 251 18.77 -5.74 3.77
CA ASP A 251 19.87 -6.53 3.23
C ASP A 251 19.29 -7.58 2.28
N ALA A 252 19.76 -7.56 1.03
CA ALA A 252 19.49 -8.59 0.04
C ALA A 252 20.30 -9.85 0.35
N THR A 253 19.65 -10.99 0.15
CA THR A 253 20.36 -12.26 0.05
C THR A 253 21.01 -12.30 -1.33
N LEU A 254 22.33 -12.09 -1.39
CA LEU A 254 23.07 -12.23 -2.64
C LEU A 254 23.02 -13.70 -3.05
N LYS A 255 22.52 -13.99 -4.26
CA LYS A 255 22.49 -15.33 -4.85
C LYS A 255 23.87 -15.87 -5.27
N ASP A 256 24.94 -15.26 -4.76
CA ASP A 256 26.34 -15.58 -5.06
C ASP A 256 26.97 -16.57 -4.07
N GLU A 257 26.18 -17.22 -3.22
CA GLU A 257 26.49 -18.61 -2.87
C GLU A 257 25.98 -19.52 -4.00
N VAL A 258 26.59 -19.41 -5.19
CA VAL A 258 27.06 -20.65 -5.79
C VAL A 258 27.89 -21.23 -4.68
N ALA A 259 27.32 -22.22 -3.99
CA ALA A 259 28.01 -23.05 -3.04
C ALA A 259 29.43 -23.12 -3.54
N ALA A 260 30.39 -22.60 -2.76
CA ALA A 260 31.75 -23.08 -2.91
C ALA A 260 31.54 -24.57 -3.08
N ILE A 261 31.81 -25.08 -4.28
CA ILE A 261 31.76 -26.50 -4.54
C ILE A 261 32.82 -26.96 -3.57
N VAL A 262 32.39 -27.31 -2.35
CA VAL A 262 33.10 -28.15 -1.44
C VAL A 262 33.25 -29.36 -2.32
N ALA A 263 34.40 -29.42 -3.00
CA ALA A 263 34.81 -30.58 -3.76
C ALA A 263 34.47 -31.72 -2.83
N PRO A 264 33.53 -32.62 -3.20
CA PRO A 264 32.92 -33.50 -2.24
C PRO A 264 34.05 -34.23 -1.54
N THR A 265 34.29 -33.93 -0.27
CA THR A 265 35.29 -34.58 0.58
C THR A 265 34.80 -35.97 1.00
N THR A 266 34.07 -36.62 0.10
CA THR A 266 33.82 -38.04 0.09
C THR A 266 34.38 -38.56 -1.22
N SER A 267 35.62 -39.05 -1.14
CA SER A 267 36.21 -39.96 -2.12
C SER A 267 35.42 -41.27 -2.16
N LYS A 268 34.19 -41.22 -2.70
CA LYS A 268 33.51 -42.43 -3.15
C LYS A 268 34.12 -42.79 -4.49
N PHE A 269 35.18 -43.60 -4.44
CA PHE A 269 35.69 -44.30 -5.61
C PHE A 269 34.57 -45.18 -6.16
N PHE A 270 34.05 -44.85 -7.34
CA PHE A 270 33.28 -45.81 -8.12
C PHE A 270 34.26 -46.86 -8.65
N ARG A 271 34.25 -48.04 -8.02
CA ARG A 271 34.93 -49.22 -8.58
C ARG A 271 34.06 -49.77 -9.71
N VAL A 272 34.38 -49.37 -10.95
CA VAL A 272 33.86 -50.06 -12.13
C VAL A 272 34.51 -51.44 -12.17
N THR A 273 33.74 -52.47 -11.87
CA THR A 273 34.20 -53.86 -12.02
C THR A 273 33.88 -54.26 -13.46
N PRO A 274 34.87 -54.53 -14.32
CA PRO A 274 34.60 -54.96 -15.68
C PRO A 274 33.82 -56.29 -15.67
N PRO A 275 32.89 -56.51 -16.63
CA PRO A 275 32.19 -57.77 -16.77
C PRO A 275 33.19 -58.92 -16.96
N ALA A 276 32.92 -60.09 -16.38
CA ALA A 276 33.80 -61.27 -16.48
C ALA A 276 34.07 -61.69 -17.94
N ASP A 277 33.16 -61.33 -18.85
CA ASP A 277 33.19 -61.75 -20.26
C ASP A 277 33.90 -60.77 -21.22
N GLY A 278 34.57 -59.73 -20.69
CA GLY A 278 35.38 -58.80 -21.48
C GLY A 278 34.59 -57.65 -22.14
N ILE A 279 35.33 -56.64 -22.61
CA ILE A 279 34.79 -55.43 -23.24
C ILE A 279 34.55 -55.71 -24.72
N TYR A 280 33.28 -55.83 -25.13
CA TYR A 280 32.91 -55.91 -26.54
C TYR A 280 32.70 -54.51 -27.11
N SER A 281 33.62 -54.06 -27.97
CA SER A 281 33.41 -52.84 -28.77
C SER A 281 32.54 -53.17 -29.99
N LYS A 282 31.25 -52.83 -29.94
CA LYS A 282 30.40 -52.83 -31.13
C LYS A 282 30.58 -51.49 -31.85
N ARG A 283 31.21 -51.50 -33.02
CA ARG A 283 31.30 -50.32 -33.89
C ARG A 283 29.90 -49.99 -34.41
N VAL A 284 29.27 -48.96 -33.84
CA VAL A 284 28.00 -48.43 -34.33
C VAL A 284 28.30 -47.16 -35.12
N GLU A 285 28.31 -47.27 -36.45
CA GLU A 285 28.36 -46.10 -37.31
C GLU A 285 26.96 -45.47 -37.38
N ARG A 286 26.73 -44.43 -36.58
CA ARG A 286 25.58 -43.54 -36.78
C ARG A 286 25.98 -42.45 -37.78
N ARG A 287 25.42 -42.54 -38.98
CA ARG A 287 25.45 -41.45 -39.96
C ARG A 287 24.51 -40.35 -39.45
N PHE A 288 25.07 -39.22 -39.02
CA PHE A 288 24.28 -38.02 -38.75
C PHE A 288 23.82 -37.46 -40.10
N PRO A 289 22.51 -37.28 -40.34
CA PRO A 289 22.06 -36.53 -41.50
C PRO A 289 22.38 -35.05 -41.26
N THR A 290 23.46 -34.57 -41.88
CA THR A 290 23.68 -33.14 -42.05
C THR A 290 22.66 -32.63 -43.07
N SER A 291 21.54 -32.07 -42.60
CA SER A 291 20.75 -31.18 -43.44
C SER A 291 21.60 -29.94 -43.71
N SER A 292 22.04 -29.77 -44.96
CA SER A 292 22.73 -28.58 -45.44
C SER A 292 21.80 -27.38 -45.32
N ILE A 293 22.13 -26.45 -44.42
CA ILE A 293 21.62 -25.07 -44.49
C ILE A 293 22.22 -24.47 -45.76
N CYS A 294 21.42 -24.36 -46.82
CA CYS A 294 21.77 -23.59 -47.99
C CYS A 294 21.76 -22.10 -47.61
N LEU A 295 22.94 -21.55 -47.30
CA LEU A 295 23.18 -20.12 -47.39
C LEU A 295 23.06 -19.73 -48.87
N HIS A 296 21.96 -19.07 -49.22
CA HIS A 296 21.74 -18.51 -50.54
C HIS A 296 22.67 -17.30 -50.72
N GLN A 297 23.87 -17.52 -51.26
CA GLN A 297 24.71 -16.44 -51.79
C GLN A 297 24.15 -16.02 -53.15
N GLN A 298 23.55 -14.82 -53.19
CA GLN A 298 23.29 -14.11 -54.43
C GLN A 298 24.63 -13.75 -55.09
N GLY A 299 24.84 -14.28 -56.28
CA GLY A 299 26.12 -14.28 -56.97
C GLY A 299 26.59 -12.93 -57.51
N ARG A 300 27.89 -12.86 -57.78
CA ARG A 300 28.44 -12.05 -58.85
C ARG A 300 29.71 -12.69 -59.42
N ASN A 301 29.51 -13.35 -60.57
CA ASN A 301 30.37 -13.51 -61.74
C ASN A 301 31.90 -13.56 -61.60
N GLY A 302 32.51 -14.67 -62.06
CA GLY A 302 33.87 -14.68 -62.59
C GLY A 302 34.57 -16.04 -62.56
N SER A 303 34.40 -16.83 -63.63
CA SER A 303 35.11 -18.03 -64.11
C SER A 303 36.37 -18.57 -63.38
N PRO A 304 36.53 -19.91 -63.23
CA PRO A 304 37.78 -20.54 -62.81
C PRO A 304 38.64 -20.96 -64.02
N GLU A 305 39.92 -20.60 -64.02
CA GLU A 305 40.91 -21.17 -64.94
C GLU A 305 42.06 -21.83 -64.13
N SER A 306 42.23 -23.12 -64.46
CA SER A 306 43.28 -24.12 -64.16
C SER A 306 44.37 -23.90 -63.09
N LEU A 307 44.41 -24.87 -62.16
CA LEU A 307 45.56 -25.72 -61.77
C LEU A 307 46.98 -25.30 -62.19
N ARG A 308 47.86 -25.09 -61.19
CA ARG A 308 49.09 -25.91 -60.94
C ARG A 308 49.87 -25.40 -59.72
N GLU A 309 50.23 -26.33 -58.84
CA GLU A 309 51.36 -26.24 -57.87
C GLU A 309 52.71 -26.15 -58.61
N PRO A 310 53.85 -25.78 -57.96
CA PRO A 310 54.10 -25.65 -56.51
C PRO A 310 54.40 -24.23 -56.00
#